data_AF-A0A969ATC6-F1
#
_entry.id   AF-A0A969ATC6-F1
#
_cell.length_a   1.000
_cell.length_b   1.000
_cell.length_c   1.000
_cell.angle_alpha   90.00
_cell.angle_beta   90.00
_cell.angle_gamma   90.00
#
_symmetry.space_group_name_H-M   'P 1'
#
loop_
_entity.id
_entity.type
_entity.pdbx_description
1 polymer ?
#
loop_
_entity_poly.entity_id
_entity_poly.type
_entity_poly.pdbx_seq_one_letter_code
_entity_poly.pdbx_strand_id
1 'polypeptide(L)'
;MATPQTAQAYVAYHSLFLSRDRGEPYENFLRRAEIIARAGVQRSFDADLLVTEVDLVVVAENQGISLPAMDVRVTRNQWRNNPDVQYWATYYESAANLLGL
;
A
#
# COMPACT_ATOMS: atom_id res chain seq x y z
N MET A 1 -23.05 31.82 7.45
CA MET A 1 -23.66 30.49 7.66
C MET A 1 -22.71 29.47 7.08
N ALA A 2 -22.15 28.57 7.88
CA ALA A 2 -21.35 27.47 7.35
C ALA A 2 -22.32 26.41 6.81
N THR A 3 -22.32 26.20 5.50
CA THR A 3 -23.04 25.08 4.88
C THR A 3 -22.43 23.77 5.38
N PRO A 4 -23.23 22.79 5.86
CA PRO A 4 -22.68 21.50 6.27
C PRO A 4 -22.00 20.86 5.06
N GLN A 5 -20.72 20.51 5.18
CA GLN A 5 -20.05 19.70 4.17
C GLN A 5 -20.74 18.33 4.16
N THR A 6 -21.48 18.04 3.09
CA THR A 6 -22.05 16.71 2.85
C THR A 6 -20.88 15.73 2.83
N ALA A 7 -20.78 14.90 3.86
CA ALA A 7 -19.74 13.90 3.97
C ALA A 7 -19.90 12.87 2.84
N GLN A 8 -19.09 12.99 1.79
CA GLN A 8 -19.05 12.02 0.69
C GLN A 8 -17.97 10.99 0.96
N ALA A 9 -18.36 9.72 0.96
CA ALA A 9 -17.43 8.60 0.97
C ALA A 9 -16.47 8.69 -0.22
N TYR A 10 -15.19 8.41 -0.01
CA TYR A 10 -14.17 8.50 -1.05
C TYR A 10 -13.09 7.41 -0.95
N VAL A 11 -12.31 7.27 -2.02
CA VAL A 11 -11.16 6.34 -2.12
C VAL A 11 -9.88 7.09 -1.74
N ALA A 12 -9.12 6.56 -0.78
CA ALA A 12 -7.82 7.11 -0.42
C ALA A 12 -6.71 6.48 -1.27
N TYR A 13 -5.95 7.32 -1.98
CA TYR A 13 -4.79 6.90 -2.77
C TYR A 13 -3.49 7.19 -2.03
N HIS A 14 -2.63 6.19 -1.89
CA HIS A 14 -1.34 6.33 -1.20
C HIS A 14 -0.20 5.72 -2.01
N SER A 15 0.96 6.38 -1.99
CA SER A 15 2.22 5.83 -2.46
C SER A 15 3.21 5.79 -1.31
N LEU A 16 3.66 4.59 -0.95
CA LEU A 16 4.69 4.38 0.07
C LEU A 16 6.00 4.00 -0.62
N PHE A 17 7.05 4.76 -0.35
CA PHE A 17 8.37 4.49 -0.91
C PHE A 17 9.16 3.63 0.07
N LEU A 18 9.75 2.55 -0.44
CA LEU A 18 10.58 1.64 0.33
C LEU A 18 11.90 1.40 -0.41
N SER A 19 12.98 1.88 0.19
CA SER A 19 14.32 1.60 -0.30
C SER A 19 14.72 0.16 0.03
N ARG A 20 15.32 -0.53 -0.95
CA ARG A 20 15.88 -1.86 -0.75
C ARG A 20 17.21 -1.77 0.00
N ASP A 21 17.41 -2.68 0.96
CA ASP A 21 18.68 -2.77 1.68
C ASP A 21 19.75 -3.46 0.81
N ARG A 22 21.03 -3.13 1.03
CA ARG A 22 22.13 -3.71 0.24
C ARG A 22 22.18 -5.23 0.43
N GLY A 23 22.04 -5.98 -0.66
CA GLY A 23 22.09 -7.44 -0.66
C GLY A 23 20.81 -8.09 -0.10
N GLU A 24 19.73 -7.34 0.09
CA GLU A 24 18.45 -7.86 0.57
C GLU A 24 17.80 -8.78 -0.48
N PRO A 25 17.47 -10.03 -0.13
CA PRO A 25 16.64 -10.90 -0.97
C PRO A 25 15.26 -10.28 -1.20
N TYR A 26 14.66 -10.54 -2.36
CA TYR A 26 13.37 -9.93 -2.71
C TYR A 26 12.23 -10.33 -1.77
N GLU A 27 12.25 -11.56 -1.25
CA GLU A 27 11.28 -12.03 -0.28
C GLU A 27 11.36 -11.23 1.03
N ASN A 28 12.56 -10.78 1.42
CA ASN A 28 12.72 -9.90 2.59
C ASN A 28 12.17 -8.51 2.31
N PHE A 29 12.46 -7.97 1.12
CA PHE A 29 11.92 -6.70 0.68
C PHE A 29 10.38 -6.73 0.65
N LEU A 30 9.79 -7.77 0.06
CA LEU A 30 8.33 -7.94 -0.01
C LEU A 30 7.70 -8.05 1.38
N ARG A 31 8.31 -8.79 2.31
CA ARG A 31 7.80 -8.83 3.70
C ARG A 31 7.76 -7.45 4.34
N ARG A 32 8.78 -6.61 4.12
CA ARG A 32 8.78 -5.22 4.60
C ARG A 32 7.71 -4.39 3.90
N ALA A 33 7.56 -4.54 2.59
CA ALA A 33 6.53 -3.88 1.79
C ALA A 33 5.12 -4.21 2.32
N GLU A 34 4.84 -5.47 2.63
CA GLU A 34 3.57 -5.91 3.23
C GLU A 34 3.33 -5.30 4.62
N ILE A 35 4.37 -5.25 5.47
CA ILE A 35 4.27 -4.65 6.81
C ILE A 35 3.92 -3.17 6.71
N ILE A 36 4.59 -2.40 5.84
CA ILE A 36 4.31 -0.98 5.68
C ILE A 36 2.96 -0.73 5.01
N ALA A 37 2.56 -1.57 4.04
CA ALA A 37 1.26 -1.48 3.38
C ALA A 37 0.14 -1.74 4.38
N ARG A 38 0.30 -2.73 5.26
CA ARG A 38 -0.67 -3.05 6.33
C ARG A 38 -0.87 -1.88 7.26
N ALA A 39 0.23 -1.29 7.72
CA ALA A 39 0.20 -0.11 8.56
C ALA A 39 -0.43 1.10 7.84
N GLY A 40 -0.16 1.25 6.54
CA GLY A 40 -0.73 2.28 5.69
C GLY A 40 -2.25 2.18 5.57
N VAL A 41 -2.75 1.01 5.13
CA VAL A 41 -4.19 0.74 4.99
C VAL A 41 -4.93 0.96 6.30
N GLN A 42 -4.41 0.40 7.40
CA GLN A 42 -5.02 0.59 8.73
C GLN A 42 -5.11 2.07 9.10
N ARG A 43 -4.01 2.82 8.93
CA ARG A 43 -3.96 4.24 9.24
C ARG A 43 -4.92 5.05 8.38
N SER A 44 -5.09 4.72 7.10
CA SER A 44 -6.02 5.42 6.22
C SER A 44 -7.46 5.28 6.69
N PHE A 45 -7.87 4.09 7.11
CA PHE A 45 -9.21 3.87 7.66
C PHE A 45 -9.42 4.49 9.04
N ASP A 46 -8.37 4.54 9.87
CA ASP A 46 -8.43 5.15 11.20
C ASP A 46 -8.40 6.69 11.13
N ALA A 47 -7.78 7.27 10.11
CA ALA A 47 -7.62 8.72 9.95
C ALA A 47 -8.92 9.43 9.56
N ASP A 48 -9.75 8.81 8.72
CA ASP A 48 -11.01 9.40 8.26
C ASP A 48 -12.07 8.32 8.05
N LEU A 49 -13.22 8.47 8.73
CA LEU A 49 -14.36 7.57 8.63
C LEU A 49 -15.03 7.58 7.25
N LEU A 50 -14.80 8.62 6.44
CA LEU A 50 -15.33 8.76 5.08
C LEU A 50 -14.51 7.99 4.05
N VAL A 51 -13.32 7.50 4.40
CA VAL A 51 -12.56 6.60 3.54
C VAL A 51 -13.27 5.24 3.51
N THR A 52 -13.81 4.87 2.35
CA THR A 52 -14.49 3.59 2.13
C THR A 52 -13.61 2.56 1.44
N GLU A 53 -12.56 3.01 0.78
CA GLU A 53 -11.61 2.17 0.06
C GLU A 53 -10.22 2.80 0.12
N VAL A 54 -9.21 1.95 0.17
CA VAL A 54 -7.80 2.34 0.11
C VAL A 54 -7.19 1.67 -1.11
N ASP A 55 -6.50 2.48 -1.92
CA ASP A 55 -5.63 2.05 -3.01
C ASP A 55 -4.20 2.52 -2.66
N LEU A 56 -3.36 1.58 -2.26
CA LEU A 56 -2.03 1.85 -1.75
C LEU A 56 -1.00 1.12 -2.60
N VAL A 57 -0.07 1.88 -3.18
CA VAL A 57 1.07 1.34 -3.94
C VAL A 57 2.33 1.43 -3.09
N VAL A 58 3.07 0.33 -2.98
CA VAL A 58 4.45 0.34 -2.48
C VAL A 58 5.40 0.44 -3.66
N VAL A 59 6.19 1.50 -3.69
CA VAL A 59 7.21 1.77 -4.70
C VAL A 59 8.56 1.34 -4.14
N ALA A 60 9.19 0.37 -4.80
CA ALA A 60 10.57 -0.01 -4.53
C ALA A 60 11.53 1.05 -5.05
N GLU A 61 12.51 1.41 -4.24
CA GLU A 61 13.62 2.27 -4.64
C GLU A 61 14.95 1.52 -4.55
N ASN A 62 15.72 1.53 -5.62
CA ASN A 62 17.07 0.95 -5.66
C ASN A 62 17.98 1.77 -6.57
N GLN A 63 19.07 2.32 -6.02
CA GLN A 63 20.11 3.04 -6.78
C GLN A 63 19.57 4.12 -7.73
N GLY A 64 18.52 4.84 -7.34
CA GLY A 64 17.91 5.91 -8.14
C GLY A 64 16.84 5.44 -9.14
N ILE A 65 16.49 4.16 -9.15
CA ILE A 65 15.35 3.61 -9.88
C ILE A 65 14.18 3.42 -8.91
N SER A 66 12.99 3.88 -9.31
CA SER A 66 11.74 3.73 -8.53
C SER A 66 10.68 3.03 -9.35
N LEU A 67 10.16 1.90 -8.86
CA LEU A 67 9.19 1.08 -9.57
C LEU A 67 8.11 0.55 -8.60
N PRO A 68 6.85 0.42 -9.02
CA PRO A 68 5.84 -0.27 -8.22
C PRO A 68 6.28 -1.71 -7.95
N ALA A 69 6.29 -2.11 -6.68
CA ALA A 69 6.60 -3.47 -6.26
C ALA A 69 5.36 -4.27 -5.89
N MET A 70 4.42 -3.61 -5.23
CA MET A 70 3.10 -4.17 -4.96
C MET A 70 2.07 -3.06 -4.81
N ASP A 71 0.80 -3.39 -5.00
CA ASP A 71 -0.32 -2.56 -4.59
C ASP A 71 -1.32 -3.36 -3.74
N VAL A 72 -2.09 -2.63 -2.94
CA VAL A 72 -3.16 -3.14 -2.10
C VAL A 72 -4.39 -2.29 -2.36
N ARG A 73 -5.42 -2.90 -2.93
CA ARG A 73 -6.74 -2.28 -3.09
C ARG A 73 -7.76 -3.02 -2.25
N VAL A 74 -8.32 -2.33 -1.27
CA VAL A 74 -9.25 -2.95 -0.31
C VAL A 74 -10.27 -1.96 0.22
N THR A 75 -11.53 -2.40 0.33
CA THR A 75 -12.60 -1.61 0.97
C THR A 75 -12.55 -1.76 2.49
N ARG A 76 -13.13 -0.78 3.21
CA ARG A 76 -13.21 -0.82 4.68
C ARG A 76 -13.89 -2.10 5.19
N ASN A 77 -14.94 -2.56 4.52
CA ASN A 77 -15.66 -3.77 4.90
C ASN A 77 -14.80 -5.03 4.69
N GLN A 78 -14.11 -5.13 3.55
CA GLN A 78 -13.16 -6.22 3.30
C GLN A 78 -12.03 -6.23 4.33
N TRP A 79 -11.44 -5.07 4.61
CA TRP A 79 -10.35 -4.93 5.58
C TRP A 79 -10.77 -5.31 7.00
N ARG A 80 -11.97 -4.90 7.43
CA ARG A 80 -12.53 -5.33 8.72
C ARG A 80 -12.76 -6.83 8.82
N ASN A 81 -13.12 -7.47 7.71
CA ASN A 81 -13.36 -8.92 7.66
C ASN A 81 -12.05 -9.71 7.59
N ASN A 82 -11.05 -9.20 6.87
CA ASN A 82 -9.73 -9.81 6.75
C ASN A 82 -8.62 -8.73 6.65
N PRO A 83 -7.99 -8.35 7.78
CA PRO A 83 -6.93 -7.33 7.83
C PRO A 83 -5.54 -7.93 7.51
N ASP A 84 -5.50 -8.85 6.54
CA ASP A 84 -4.29 -9.44 5.98
C ASP A 84 -4.02 -8.83 4.61
N VAL A 85 -2.88 -8.13 4.48
CA VAL A 85 -2.48 -7.49 3.23
C VAL A 85 -2.21 -8.49 2.13
N GLN A 86 -1.64 -9.66 2.45
CA GLN A 86 -1.23 -10.64 1.44
C GLN A 86 -2.44 -11.14 0.63
N TYR A 87 -3.62 -11.17 1.23
CA TYR A 87 -4.86 -11.56 0.56
C TYR A 87 -5.34 -10.55 -0.49
N TRP A 88 -5.02 -9.26 -0.30
CA TRP A 88 -5.47 -8.16 -1.16
C TRP A 88 -4.36 -7.60 -2.05
N ALA A 89 -3.14 -8.11 -1.91
CA ALA A 89 -1.95 -7.60 -2.58
C ALA A 89 -1.85 -8.10 -4.02
N THR A 90 -1.51 -7.20 -4.93
CA THR A 90 -1.01 -7.53 -6.26
C THR A 90 0.50 -7.26 -6.28
N TYR A 91 1.29 -8.25 -6.69
CA TYR A 91 2.74 -8.16 -6.74
C TYR A 91 3.21 -7.97 -8.19
N TYR A 92 4.11 -7.02 -8.42
CA TYR A 92 4.65 -6.73 -9.73
C TYR A 92 5.97 -7.48 -9.97
N GLU A 93 5.95 -8.46 -10.88
CA GLU A 93 7.15 -9.22 -11.28
C GLU A 93 8.23 -8.35 -11.93
N SER A 94 7.86 -7.19 -12.50
CA SER A 94 8.82 -6.23 -13.05
C SER A 94 9.79 -5.69 -12.00
N ALA A 95 9.35 -5.55 -10.74
CA ALA A 95 10.22 -5.20 -9.64
C ALA A 95 11.22 -6.32 -9.33
N ALA A 96 10.81 -7.58 -9.44
CA ALA A 96 11.68 -8.73 -9.23
C ALA A 96 12.87 -8.72 -10.23
N ASN A 97 12.57 -8.56 -11.52
CA ASN A 97 13.59 -8.55 -12.58
C ASN A 97 14.54 -7.33 -12.51
N LEU A 98 14.02 -6.13 -12.23
CA LEU A 98 14.82 -4.88 -12.20
C LEU A 98 15.61 -4.70 -10.91
N LEU A 99 15.24 -5.38 -9.83
CA LEU A 99 16.05 -5.49 -8.62
C LEU A 99 17.19 -6.53 -8.80
N GLY A 100 17.28 -7.25 -9.92
CA GLY A 100 18.39 -8.14 -10.23
C GLY A 100 18.32 -9.48 -9.47
N LEU A 101 17.17 -10.13 -9.55
CA LEU A 101 16.94 -11.51 -9.12
C LEU A 101 17.09 -12.49 -10.28
#